data_AF-T0PJF3-F1
#
_entry.id   AF-T0PJF3-F1
#
_cell.length_a   1.000
_cell.length_b   1.000
_cell.length_c   1.000
_cell.angle_alpha   90.00
_cell.angle_beta   90.00
_cell.angle_gamma   90.00
#
_symmetry.space_group_name_H-M   'P 1'
#
loop_
_entity.id
_entity.type
_entity.pdbx_description
1 polymer ?
#
loop_
_entity_poly.entity_id
_entity_poly.type
_entity_poly.pdbx_seq_one_letter_code
_entity_poly.pdbx_strand_id
1 'polypeptide(L)' 'MKRYTELELKKALDTIEEGSTFSEVSRETGLNKSILAREMRKRKNEKANINLARDRARITEEIIDAYEKNI' A
#
# COMPACT_ATOMS: atom_id res chain seq x y z
N MET A 1 9.54 -18.82 -16.44
CA MET A 1 8.76 -17.66 -15.92
C MET A 1 9.67 -16.44 -15.92
N LYS A 2 9.35 -15.39 -16.69
CA LYS A 2 10.14 -14.14 -16.68
C LYS A 2 9.97 -13.50 -15.30
N ARG A 3 11.07 -13.26 -14.58
CA ARG A 3 11.03 -12.51 -13.31
C ARG A 3 10.90 -11.03 -13.66
N TYR A 4 9.88 -10.38 -13.13
CA TYR A 4 9.75 -8.93 -13.21
C TYR A 4 10.67 -8.27 -12.19
N THR A 5 11.15 -7.09 -12.51
CA THR A 5 11.89 -6.24 -11.59
C THR A 5 10.93 -5.56 -10.60
N GLU A 6 11.46 -5.12 -9.47
CA GLU A 6 10.69 -4.33 -8.50
C GLU A 6 10.16 -3.03 -9.11
N LEU A 7 10.92 -2.41 -10.02
CA LEU A 7 10.52 -1.19 -10.72
C LEU A 7 9.35 -1.45 -11.67
N GLU A 8 9.37 -2.55 -12.44
CA GLU A 8 8.27 -2.93 -13.32
C GLU A 8 7.00 -3.23 -12.51
N LEU A 9 7.14 -3.97 -11.40
CA LEU A 9 6.00 -4.22 -10.52
C LEU A 9 5.47 -2.91 -9.94
N LYS A 10 6.35 -2.02 -9.46
CA LYS A 10 5.93 -0.74 -8.90
C LYS A 10 5.09 0.05 -9.90
N LYS A 11 5.61 0.25 -11.12
CA LYS A 11 4.89 0.97 -12.19
C LYS A 11 3.53 0.33 -12.49
N ALA A 12 3.47 -0.99 -12.61
CA ALA A 12 2.22 -1.70 -12.88
C ALA A 12 1.16 -1.47 -11.78
N LEU A 13 1.57 -1.53 -10.51
CA LEU A 13 0.66 -1.32 -9.39
C LEU A 13 0.23 0.16 -9.28
N ASP A 14 1.13 1.11 -9.56
CA ASP A 14 0.81 2.54 -9.57
C ASP A 14 -0.26 2.85 -10.63
N THR A 15 -0.13 2.28 -11.84
CA THR A 15 -1.12 2.43 -12.91
C THR A 15 -2.49 1.83 -12.54
N ILE A 16 -2.54 0.75 -11.76
CA ILE A 16 -3.80 0.20 -11.22
C ILE A 16 -4.42 1.17 -10.20
N GLU A 17 -3.62 1.77 -9.33
CA GLU A 17 -4.09 2.77 -8.35
C GLU A 17 -4.60 4.05 -9.00
N GLU A 18 -4.06 4.42 -10.17
CA GLU A 18 -4.50 5.54 -11.01
C GLU A 18 -5.81 5.28 -11.76
N GLY A 19 -6.30 4.03 -11.75
CA GLY A 19 -7.63 3.68 -12.26
C GLY A 19 -7.64 2.63 -13.38
N SER A 20 -6.48 2.18 -13.87
CA SER A 20 -6.43 1.12 -14.89
C SER A 20 -6.87 -0.22 -14.33
N THR A 21 -7.50 -1.03 -15.18
CA THR A 21 -7.90 -2.39 -14.82
C THR A 21 -6.71 -3.34 -14.79
N PHE A 22 -6.80 -4.39 -13.99
CA PHE A 22 -5.83 -5.49 -14.01
C PHE A 22 -5.65 -6.11 -15.41
N SER A 23 -6.68 -6.05 -16.27
CA SER A 23 -6.63 -6.57 -17.63
C SER A 23 -5.79 -5.70 -18.57
N GLU A 24 -5.88 -4.39 -18.46
CA GLU A 24 -5.07 -3.45 -19.24
C GLU A 24 -3.60 -3.57 -18.84
N VAL A 25 -3.31 -3.45 -17.55
CA VAL A 25 -1.94 -3.51 -17.04
C VAL A 25 -1.28 -4.86 -17.32
N SER A 26 -2.03 -5.97 -17.24
CA SER A 26 -1.51 -7.30 -17.60
C SER A 26 -1.14 -7.41 -19.08
N ARG A 27 -1.91 -6.78 -19.99
CA ARG A 27 -1.61 -6.76 -21.42
C ARG A 27 -0.38 -5.91 -21.72
N GLU A 28 -0.23 -4.76 -21.07
CA GLU A 28 0.87 -3.82 -21.29
C GLU A 28 2.20 -4.30 -20.72
N THR A 29 2.17 -4.86 -19.51
CA THR A 29 3.40 -5.24 -18.76
C THR A 29 3.78 -6.71 -18.94
N GLY A 30 2.86 -7.55 -19.44
CA GLY A 30 3.01 -9.00 -19.48
C GLY A 30 2.93 -9.67 -18.09
N LEU A 31 2.61 -8.92 -17.04
CA LEU A 31 2.43 -9.46 -15.69
C LEU A 31 1.12 -10.24 -15.59
N ASN A 32 1.16 -11.36 -14.87
CA ASN A 32 -0.04 -12.16 -14.65
C ASN A 32 -1.01 -11.43 -13.70
N LYS A 33 -2.30 -11.41 -14.04
CA LYS A 33 -3.35 -10.77 -13.22
C LYS A 33 -3.38 -11.26 -11.77
N SER A 34 -3.09 -12.53 -11.51
CA SER A 34 -3.05 -13.09 -10.16
C SER A 34 -1.89 -12.52 -9.32
N ILE A 35 -0.76 -12.25 -9.96
CA ILE A 35 0.39 -11.57 -9.33
C ILE A 35 0.00 -10.14 -9.00
N LEU A 36 -0.53 -9.39 -9.99
CA LEU A 36 -0.98 -8.01 -9.79
C LEU A 36 -2.00 -7.92 -8.64
N ALA A 37 -3.02 -8.78 -8.62
CA ALA A 37 -4.03 -8.79 -7.57
C ALA A 37 -3.45 -9.13 -6.18
N ARG A 38 -2.48 -10.05 -6.11
CA ARG A 38 -1.81 -10.39 -4.84
C ARG A 38 -0.98 -9.23 -4.31
N GLU A 39 -0.16 -8.63 -5.16
CA GLU A 39 0.71 -7.52 -4.75
C GLU A 39 -0.10 -6.26 -4.40
N MET A 40 -1.22 -6.00 -5.10
CA MET A 40 -2.17 -4.94 -4.73
C MET A 40 -2.77 -5.15 -3.33
N ARG A 41 -3.15 -6.39 -2.97
CA ARG A 41 -3.63 -6.70 -1.61
C ARG A 41 -2.55 -6.45 -0.56
N LYS A 42 -1.32 -6.87 -0.85
CA LYS A 42 -0.17 -6.63 0.03
C LYS A 42 0.05 -5.12 0.26
N ARG A 43 0.08 -4.33 -0.82
CA ARG A 43 0.22 -2.87 -0.76
C ARG A 43 -0.89 -2.20 0.05
N LYS A 44 -2.15 -2.62 -0.16
CA LYS A 44 -3.29 -2.11 0.63
C LYS A 44 -3.16 -2.39 2.12
N ASN A 45 -2.74 -3.61 2.49
CA ASN A 45 -2.55 -3.99 3.88
C ASN A 45 -1.40 -3.22 4.52
N GLU A 46 -0.30 -3.02 3.79
CA GLU A 46 0.83 -2.23 4.26
C GLU A 46 0.43 -0.77 4.53
N LYS A 47 -0.32 -0.15 3.61
CA LYS A 47 -0.87 1.20 3.81
C LYS A 47 -1.78 1.28 5.04
N ALA A 48 -2.64 0.28 5.24
CA ALA A 48 -3.51 0.22 6.42
C ALA A 48 -2.70 0.11 7.72
N ASN A 49 -1.65 -0.73 7.75
CA ASN A 49 -0.79 -0.89 8.92
C ASN A 49 -0.04 0.40 9.26
N ILE A 50 0.47 1.12 8.24
CA ILE A 50 1.14 2.41 8.43
C ILE A 50 0.17 3.44 9.04
N ASN A 51 -1.06 3.51 8.53
CA ASN A 51 -2.07 4.43 9.06
C ASN A 51 -2.41 4.10 10.52
N LEU A 52 -2.62 2.81 10.85
CA LEU A 52 -2.88 2.38 12.22
C LEU A 52 -1.73 2.71 13.18
N ALA A 53 -0.48 2.54 12.73
CA ALA A 53 0.68 2.89 13.54
C ALA A 53 0.76 4.40 13.80
N ARG A 54 0.47 5.22 12.77
CA ARG A 54 0.41 6.68 12.89
C ARG A 54 -0.70 7.14 13.83
N ASP A 55 -1.88 6.55 13.72
CA ASP A 55 -3.00 6.88 14.61
C ASP A 55 -2.70 6.52 16.06
N ARG A 56 -2.07 5.36 16.30
CA ARG A 56 -1.61 4.97 17.64
C ARG A 56 -0.61 5.96 18.21
N ALA A 57 0.37 6.39 17.42
CA ALA A 57 1.36 7.37 17.86
C ALA A 57 0.69 8.70 18.27
N ARG A 58 -0.22 9.21 17.43
CA ARG A 58 -0.98 10.43 17.71
C ARG A 58 -1.81 10.32 18.99
N ILE A 59 -2.54 9.22 19.17
CA ILE A 59 -3.37 9.01 20.37
C ILE A 59 -2.50 8.95 21.62
N THR A 60 -1.36 8.27 21.57
CA THR A 60 -0.43 8.21 22.71
C THR A 60 0.09 9.60 23.07
N GLU A 61 0.46 10.41 22.09
CA GLU A 61 0.92 11.80 22.29
C GLU A 61 -0.19 12.66 22.92
N GLU A 62 -1.42 12.60 22.39
CA GLU A 62 -2.57 13.31 22.96
C GLU A 62 -2.87 12.90 24.42
N ILE A 63 -2.69 11.62 24.75
CA ILE A 63 -2.85 11.13 26.12
C ILE A 63 -1.77 11.71 27.02
N ILE A 64 -0.49 11.66 26.61
CA ILE A 64 0.63 12.19 27.40
C ILE A 64 0.41 13.69 27.67
N ASP A 65 0.11 14.47 26.63
CA ASP A 65 -0.20 15.90 26.75
C ASP A 65 -1.34 16.17 27.72
N ALA A 66 -2.40 15.35 27.68
CA ALA A 66 -3.53 15.49 28.58
C ALA A 66 -3.14 15.18 30.03
N TYR A 67 -2.31 14.16 30.27
CA TYR A 67 -1.79 13.86 31.60
C TYR A 67 -0.92 15.00 32.15
N GLU A 68 0.02 15.50 31.35
CA GLU A 68 0.93 16.58 31.76
C GLU A 68 0.20 17.89 32.09
N LYS A 69 -0.90 18.20 31.39
CA LYS A 69 -1.70 19.42 31.65
C LYS A 69 -2.59 19.32 32.90
N ASN A 70 -2.80 18.13 33.46
CA ASN A 70 -3.64 17.89 34.63
C ASN A 70 -2.83 17.59 35.90
N ILE A 71 -1.50 17.74 35.85
CA ILE A 71 -0.56 17.72 36.99
C ILE A 71 -0.06 19.14 37.23
#